data_AF-A0A1X0RR66-F1
#
_entry.id   AF-A0A1X0RR66-F1
#
_cell.length_a   1.000
_cell.length_b   1.000
_cell.length_c   1.000
_cell.angle_alpha   90.00
_cell.angle_beta   90.00
_cell.angle_gamma   90.00
#
_symmetry.space_group_name_H-M   'P 1'
#
loop_
_entity.id
_entity.type
_entity.pdbx_description
1 polymer ?
#
loop_
_entity_poly.entity_id
_entity_poly.type
_entity_poly.pdbx_seq_one_letter_code
_entity_poly.pdbx_strand_id
1 'polypeptide(L)'
;MSITQQEQPKYINALLIPVQPNNSSNNNKKRSLDNTEIKLEESSPTPKKERKPRKAPHELLTDAEKKANHIASEKKRRQNIKLGFDQLIDIVPSLTQGNRSEAFILQKSVDHIRHLISVKNDLKSQIKDLQNLLGESAFDDDSSEDDLTYSSF
;
A
#
# COMPACT_ATOMS: atom_id res chain seq x y z
N MET A 1 28.48 -36.26 -40.29
CA MET A 1 27.15 -35.61 -40.29
C MET A 1 27.00 -34.85 -38.99
N SER A 2 26.48 -33.63 -39.08
CA SER A 2 26.49 -32.60 -38.04
C SER A 2 25.47 -32.83 -36.89
N ILE A 3 25.93 -32.48 -35.69
CA ILE A 3 25.30 -31.96 -34.46
C ILE A 3 23.77 -31.74 -34.48
N THR A 4 23.09 -32.18 -33.41
CA THR A 4 22.22 -31.30 -32.58
C THR A 4 22.31 -31.72 -31.12
N GLN A 5 23.21 -31.08 -30.36
CA GLN A 5 23.17 -31.09 -28.91
C GLN A 5 22.01 -30.18 -28.50
N GLN A 6 21.00 -30.78 -27.88
CA GLN A 6 19.82 -30.08 -27.40
C GLN A 6 20.22 -29.19 -26.22
N GLU A 7 20.34 -27.88 -26.44
CA GLU A 7 20.58 -26.91 -25.37
C GLU A 7 19.41 -26.92 -24.39
N GLN A 8 19.72 -27.24 -23.13
CA GLN A 8 18.80 -27.07 -22.02
C GLN A 8 18.69 -25.57 -21.69
N PRO A 9 17.49 -25.01 -21.53
CA PRO A 9 17.35 -23.62 -21.10
C PRO A 9 17.98 -23.44 -19.72
N LYS A 10 18.95 -22.51 -19.63
CA LYS A 10 19.55 -22.05 -18.38
C LYS A 10 18.51 -21.28 -17.58
N TYR A 11 17.66 -21.99 -16.82
CA TYR A 11 16.85 -21.37 -15.80
C TYR A 11 17.78 -20.88 -14.69
N ILE A 12 18.13 -19.61 -14.78
CA ILE A 12 18.80 -18.89 -13.69
C ILE A 12 17.85 -18.93 -12.49
N ASN A 13 18.34 -19.53 -11.42
CA ASN A 13 17.73 -19.56 -10.09
C ASN A 13 17.20 -18.17 -9.70
N ALA A 14 15.89 -17.94 -9.81
CA ALA A 14 15.22 -16.74 -9.30
C ALA A 14 14.56 -17.00 -7.93
N LEU A 15 15.13 -17.91 -7.13
CA LEU A 15 14.69 -18.19 -5.76
C LEU A 15 15.49 -17.46 -4.68
N LEU A 16 16.41 -16.56 -5.06
CA LEU A 16 16.98 -15.58 -4.15
C LEU A 16 16.81 -14.18 -4.76
N ILE A 17 15.75 -13.48 -4.36
CA ILE A 17 15.75 -12.01 -4.43
C ILE A 17 16.01 -11.50 -3.01
N PRO A 18 17.06 -10.70 -2.78
CA PRO A 18 17.32 -10.08 -1.49
C PRO A 18 16.11 -9.23 -1.10
N VAL A 19 15.67 -9.32 0.15
CA VAL A 19 14.76 -8.35 0.75
C VAL A 19 15.46 -6.99 0.69
N GLN A 20 15.12 -6.20 -0.33
CA GLN A 20 15.53 -4.80 -0.39
C GLN A 20 14.57 -3.98 0.48
N PRO A 21 15.09 -3.09 1.34
CA PRO A 21 14.25 -2.31 2.22
C PRO A 21 13.38 -1.36 1.40
N ASN A 22 12.15 -1.20 1.87
CA ASN A 22 11.10 -0.34 1.32
C ASN A 22 11.65 1.01 0.84
N ASN A 23 11.37 1.33 -0.42
CA ASN A 23 11.44 2.71 -0.86
C ASN A 23 10.12 3.07 -1.55
N SER A 24 9.23 3.71 -0.78
CA SER A 24 8.03 4.37 -1.28
C SER A 24 8.45 5.48 -2.24
N SER A 25 8.31 5.24 -3.54
CA SER A 25 8.31 6.30 -4.53
C SER A 25 6.87 6.56 -4.97
N ASN A 26 6.22 7.47 -4.24
CA ASN A 26 5.01 8.15 -4.67
C ASN A 26 5.31 8.93 -5.95
N ASN A 27 4.72 8.51 -7.07
CA ASN A 27 4.65 9.33 -8.27
C ASN A 27 3.19 9.41 -8.75
N ASN A 28 2.45 10.30 -8.09
CA ASN A 28 1.28 10.93 -8.69
C ASN A 28 1.73 11.77 -9.88
N LYS A 29 1.31 11.42 -11.11
CA LYS A 29 1.15 12.44 -12.16
C LYS A 29 -0.04 12.15 -13.05
N LYS A 30 -0.86 13.20 -13.12
CA LYS A 30 -2.24 13.29 -13.57
C LYS A 30 -2.40 13.07 -15.07
N ARG A 31 -3.58 12.55 -15.42
CA ARG A 31 -4.21 12.61 -16.74
C ARG A 31 -4.34 14.06 -17.21
N SER A 32 -4.13 14.32 -18.50
CA SER A 32 -4.77 15.43 -19.22
C SER A 32 -4.93 15.05 -20.68
N LEU A 33 -6.14 15.26 -21.18
CA LEU A 33 -6.59 15.04 -22.54
C LEU A 33 -6.19 16.21 -23.46
N ASP A 34 -5.99 15.86 -24.72
CA ASP A 34 -6.21 16.54 -26.02
C ASP A 34 -6.48 18.06 -26.10
N ASN A 35 -5.78 18.77 -27.01
CA ASN A 35 -6.39 19.58 -28.10
C ASN A 35 -5.38 20.31 -29.04
N THR A 36 -5.59 20.15 -30.35
CA THR A 36 -5.57 21.12 -31.48
C THR A 36 -4.39 22.10 -31.75
N GLU A 37 -3.68 21.83 -32.85
CA GLU A 37 -3.45 22.67 -34.07
C GLU A 37 -2.92 24.13 -33.96
N ILE A 38 -1.77 24.43 -34.60
CA ILE A 38 -1.54 25.47 -35.64
C ILE A 38 -0.03 25.61 -35.99
N LYS A 39 0.17 25.82 -37.29
CA LYS A 39 1.36 25.96 -38.16
C LYS A 39 2.05 27.34 -38.02
N LEU A 40 3.38 27.41 -38.25
CA LEU A 40 4.10 28.38 -39.12
C LEU A 40 5.63 28.42 -38.84
N GLU A 41 6.35 28.82 -39.88
CA GLU A 41 7.77 28.63 -40.24
C GLU A 41 8.80 29.58 -39.57
N GLU A 42 10.08 29.16 -39.67
CA GLU A 42 11.28 29.96 -40.02
C GLU A 42 12.44 30.18 -39.00
N SER A 43 13.62 29.83 -39.55
CA SER A 43 15.06 29.90 -39.23
C SER A 43 15.69 30.72 -38.08
N SER A 44 16.68 30.11 -37.39
CA SER A 44 18.13 30.51 -37.34
C SER A 44 18.91 29.71 -36.27
N PRO A 45 20.21 29.33 -36.48
CA PRO A 45 20.89 28.31 -35.69
C PRO A 45 21.68 28.89 -34.49
N THR A 46 21.48 28.32 -33.29
CA THR A 46 22.27 28.63 -32.09
C THR A 46 22.98 27.37 -31.55
N PRO A 47 24.11 27.52 -30.83
CA PRO A 47 25.22 26.57 -30.85
C PRO A 47 24.92 25.27 -30.10
N LYS A 48 25.47 24.17 -30.64
CA LYS A 48 25.32 22.80 -30.17
C LYS A 48 25.86 22.64 -28.75
N LYS A 49 25.00 22.79 -27.75
CA LYS A 49 25.23 22.27 -26.40
C LYS A 49 25.07 20.75 -26.49
N GLU A 50 26.15 20.01 -26.32
CA GLU A 50 26.18 18.56 -26.34
C GLU A 50 25.12 17.99 -25.41
N ARG A 51 24.04 17.48 -26.01
CA ARG A 51 22.97 16.81 -25.28
C ARG A 51 23.50 15.43 -24.93
N LYS A 52 23.71 15.17 -23.63
CA LYS A 52 23.88 13.81 -23.10
C LYS A 52 22.88 12.88 -23.81
N PRO A 53 23.29 11.67 -24.23
CA PRO A 53 22.41 10.78 -24.99
C PRO A 53 21.12 10.61 -24.20
N ARG A 54 20.01 11.06 -24.79
CA ARG A 54 18.67 10.77 -24.27
C ARG A 54 18.61 9.25 -24.19
N LYS A 55 18.34 8.72 -22.99
CA LYS A 55 18.09 7.29 -22.78
C LYS A 55 17.20 6.80 -23.92
N ALA A 56 17.57 5.67 -24.53
CA ALA A 56 16.84 5.07 -25.63
C ALA A 56 15.32 5.11 -25.34
N PRO A 57 14.48 5.41 -26.34
CA PRO A 57 13.03 5.39 -26.17
C PRO A 57 12.68 4.08 -25.48
N HIS A 58 12.06 4.18 -24.30
CA HIS A 58 11.72 3.04 -23.45
C HIS A 58 11.09 1.96 -24.33
N GLU A 59 11.82 0.88 -24.59
CA GLU A 59 11.26 -0.25 -25.31
C GLU A 59 10.02 -0.68 -24.52
N LEU A 60 8.90 -0.76 -25.21
CA LEU A 60 7.69 -1.31 -24.62
C LEU A 60 8.04 -2.72 -24.15
N LEU A 61 7.70 -3.04 -22.90
CA LEU A 61 7.88 -4.38 -22.34
C LEU A 61 7.38 -5.42 -23.35
N THR A 62 8.19 -6.44 -23.60
CA THR A 62 7.76 -7.58 -24.41
C THR A 62 6.56 -8.26 -23.75
N ASP A 63 5.74 -8.98 -24.51
CA ASP A 63 4.56 -9.62 -23.93
C ASP A 63 4.94 -10.70 -22.90
N ALA A 64 6.10 -11.34 -23.07
CA ALA A 64 6.71 -12.23 -22.08
C ALA A 64 7.06 -11.48 -20.78
N GLU A 65 7.70 -10.30 -20.88
CA GLU A 65 8.04 -9.48 -19.72
C GLU A 65 6.80 -8.92 -19.02
N LYS A 66 5.78 -8.47 -19.76
CA LYS A 66 4.49 -8.04 -19.19
C LYS A 66 3.85 -9.17 -18.39
N LYS A 67 3.81 -10.39 -18.94
CA LYS A 67 3.27 -11.57 -18.27
C LYS A 67 4.06 -11.90 -17.00
N ALA A 68 5.38 -11.87 -17.07
CA ALA A 68 6.25 -12.11 -15.92
C ALA A 68 6.05 -11.06 -14.81
N ASN A 69 5.99 -9.77 -15.19
CA ASN A 69 5.76 -8.68 -14.25
C ASN A 69 4.37 -8.74 -13.60
N HIS A 70 3.33 -9.10 -14.37
CA HIS A 70 1.98 -9.30 -13.85
C HIS A 70 1.96 -10.40 -12.78
N ILE A 71 2.55 -11.56 -13.06
CA ILE A 71 2.63 -12.68 -12.10
C ILE A 71 3.42 -12.27 -10.84
N ALA A 72 4.55 -11.59 -11.00
CA ALA A 72 5.36 -11.13 -9.89
C ALA A 72 4.63 -10.10 -9.01
N SER A 73 3.98 -9.12 -9.63
CA SER A 73 3.20 -8.08 -8.95
C SER A 73 2.03 -8.68 -8.17
N GLU A 74 1.31 -9.64 -8.76
CA GLU A 74 0.20 -10.31 -8.09
C GLU A 74 0.68 -11.21 -6.94
N LYS A 75 1.81 -11.91 -7.09
CA LYS A 75 2.42 -12.69 -5.99
C LYS A 75 2.77 -11.77 -4.82
N LYS A 76 3.43 -10.64 -5.09
CA LYS A 76 3.76 -9.63 -4.07
C LYS A 76 2.50 -9.09 -3.40
N ARG A 77 1.47 -8.75 -4.16
CA ARG A 77 0.17 -8.29 -3.63
C ARG A 77 -0.43 -9.33 -2.68
N ARG A 78 -0.47 -10.61 -3.07
CA ARG A 78 -1.00 -11.70 -2.22
C ARG A 78 -0.18 -11.90 -0.95
N GLN A 79 1.14 -11.81 -1.04
CA GLN A 79 2.01 -11.91 0.13
C GLN A 79 1.75 -10.76 1.12
N ASN A 80 1.59 -9.53 0.63
CA ASN A 80 1.27 -8.39 1.49
C ASN A 80 -0.09 -8.54 2.19
N ILE A 81 -1.10 -9.05 1.47
CA ILE A 81 -2.42 -9.32 2.07
C ILE A 81 -2.28 -10.36 3.20
N LYS A 82 -1.53 -11.43 2.95
CA LYS A 82 -1.30 -12.47 3.97
C LYS A 82 -0.60 -11.91 5.22
N LEU A 83 0.43 -11.09 5.03
CA LEU A 83 1.12 -10.42 6.15
C LEU A 83 0.17 -9.52 6.95
N GLY A 84 -0.76 -8.83 6.29
CA GLY A 84 -1.79 -8.03 6.97
C GLY A 84 -2.72 -8.89 7.84
N PHE A 85 -3.11 -10.08 7.38
CA PHE A 85 -3.88 -11.02 8.18
C PHE A 85 -3.09 -11.59 9.35
N ASP A 86 -1.80 -11.89 9.16
CA ASP A 86 -0.94 -12.36 10.24
C ASP A 86 -0.83 -11.29 11.35
N GLN A 87 -0.66 -10.01 10.98
CA GLN A 87 -0.67 -8.90 11.95
C GLN A 87 -2.01 -8.75 12.69
N LEU A 88 -3.14 -8.94 12.01
CA LEU A 88 -4.46 -8.91 12.65
C LEU A 88 -4.60 -10.02 13.70
N ILE A 89 -4.08 -11.21 13.43
CA ILE A 89 -4.09 -12.33 14.38
C ILE A 89 -3.28 -12.00 15.64
N ASP A 90 -2.14 -11.34 15.48
CA ASP A 90 -1.25 -11.00 16.60
C ASP A 90 -1.84 -9.91 17.52
N ILE A 91 -2.54 -8.92 16.94
CA ILE A 91 -3.09 -7.78 17.69
C ILE A 91 -4.41 -8.13 18.37
N VAL A 92 -5.25 -8.97 17.74
CA VAL A 92 -6.59 -9.29 18.25
C VAL A 92 -6.51 -10.48 19.23
N PRO A 93 -6.75 -10.28 20.55
CA PRO A 93 -6.49 -11.32 21.55
C PRO A 93 -7.29 -12.62 21.32
N SER A 94 -8.51 -12.49 20.78
CA SER A 94 -9.40 -13.63 20.51
C SER A 94 -8.97 -14.53 19.35
N LEU A 95 -7.94 -14.15 18.58
CA LEU A 95 -7.48 -14.90 17.39
C LEU A 95 -6.23 -15.74 17.64
N THR A 96 -5.57 -15.58 18.80
CA THR A 96 -4.27 -16.22 19.11
C THR A 96 -4.29 -17.75 19.13
N GLN A 97 -5.40 -18.38 19.52
CA GLN A 97 -5.54 -19.84 19.71
C GLN A 97 -6.70 -20.45 18.90
N GLY A 98 -7.20 -19.74 17.88
CA GLY A 98 -8.49 -20.06 17.23
C GLY A 98 -8.43 -20.32 15.71
N ASN A 99 -9.62 -20.31 15.12
CA ASN A 99 -9.84 -20.47 13.68
C ASN A 99 -9.16 -19.34 12.88
N ARG A 100 -8.46 -19.71 11.79
CA ARG A 100 -7.73 -18.77 10.91
C ARG A 100 -8.42 -18.52 9.57
N SER A 101 -9.75 -18.70 9.49
CA SER A 101 -10.47 -18.33 8.29
C SER A 101 -10.51 -16.81 8.15
N GLU A 102 -10.29 -16.30 6.93
CA GLU A 102 -10.23 -14.86 6.65
C GLU A 102 -11.49 -14.12 7.13
N ALA A 103 -12.67 -14.69 6.89
CA ALA A 103 -13.95 -14.14 7.34
C ALA A 103 -14.04 -14.06 8.89
N PHE A 104 -13.56 -15.08 9.59
CA PHE A 104 -13.58 -15.09 11.06
C PHE A 104 -12.61 -14.08 11.65
N ILE A 105 -11.41 -13.95 11.05
CA ILE A 105 -10.42 -12.93 11.45
C ILE A 105 -11.01 -11.53 11.33
N LEU A 106 -11.65 -11.21 10.19
CA LEU A 106 -12.28 -9.91 9.98
C LEU A 106 -13.40 -9.65 10.98
N GLN A 107 -14.28 -10.64 11.21
CA GLN A 107 -15.37 -10.52 12.19
C GLN A 107 -14.85 -10.22 13.59
N LYS A 108 -13.86 -11.00 14.06
CA LYS A 108 -13.28 -10.80 15.41
C LYS A 108 -12.52 -9.48 15.53
N SER A 109 -11.92 -9.01 14.44
CA SER A 109 -11.28 -7.69 14.41
C SER A 109 -12.29 -6.57 14.62
N VAL A 110 -13.46 -6.63 13.96
CA VAL A 110 -14.56 -5.66 14.17
C VAL A 110 -15.08 -5.73 15.60
N ASP A 111 -15.30 -6.93 16.13
CA ASP A 111 -15.75 -7.12 17.52
C ASP A 111 -14.76 -6.48 18.52
N HIS A 112 -13.45 -6.65 18.28
CA HIS A 112 -12.41 -6.09 19.13
C HIS A 112 -12.37 -4.55 19.07
N ILE A 113 -12.52 -3.95 17.88
CA ILE A 113 -12.61 -2.49 17.74
C ILE A 113 -13.81 -1.94 18.54
N ARG A 114 -14.98 -2.58 18.42
CA ARG A 114 -16.18 -2.18 19.18
C ARG A 114 -15.95 -2.27 20.69
N HIS A 115 -15.29 -3.33 21.15
CA HIS A 115 -14.93 -3.48 22.55
C HIS A 115 -13.98 -2.37 23.04
N LEU A 116 -12.93 -2.05 22.28
CA LEU A 116 -11.99 -0.97 22.63
C LEU A 116 -12.68 0.40 22.71
N ILE A 117 -13.63 0.68 21.82
CA ILE A 117 -14.43 1.92 21.86
C ILE A 117 -15.27 1.97 23.15
N SER A 118 -15.93 0.87 23.52
CA SER A 118 -16.69 0.79 24.78
C SER A 118 -15.78 1.07 25.98
N VAL A 119 -14.64 0.37 26.06
CA VAL A 119 -13.66 0.55 27.16
C VAL A 119 -13.12 1.98 27.21
N LYS A 120 -12.84 2.61 26.05
CA LYS A 120 -12.44 4.03 25.98
C LYS A 120 -13.49 4.92 26.63
N ASN A 121 -14.76 4.72 26.27
CA ASN A 121 -15.87 5.55 26.75
C ASN A 121 -16.12 5.35 28.25
N ASP A 122 -16.05 4.10 28.72
CA ASP A 122 -16.22 3.77 30.14
C ASP A 122 -15.12 4.43 30.98
N LEU A 123 -13.86 4.36 30.52
CA LEU A 123 -12.73 5.01 31.20
C LEU A 123 -12.87 6.54 31.18
N LYS A 124 -13.30 7.14 30.06
CA LYS A 124 -13.58 8.58 29.98
C LYS A 124 -14.67 8.99 30.98
N SER A 125 -15.74 8.19 31.11
CA SER A 125 -16.79 8.44 32.10
C SER A 125 -16.25 8.38 33.53
N GLN A 126 -15.46 7.36 33.85
CA GLN A 126 -14.84 7.22 35.18
C GLN A 126 -13.92 8.40 35.52
N ILE A 127 -13.12 8.86 34.55
CA ILE A 127 -12.25 10.03 34.73
C ILE A 127 -13.09 11.26 35.03
N LYS A 128 -14.15 11.50 34.27
CA LYS A 128 -15.06 12.63 34.48
C LYS A 128 -15.72 12.58 35.86
N ASP A 129 -16.18 11.42 36.29
CA ASP A 129 -16.80 11.24 37.61
C ASP A 129 -15.81 11.52 38.75
N LEU A 130 -14.57 11.04 38.61
CA LEU A 130 -13.50 11.30 39.58
C LEU A 130 -13.09 12.78 39.60
N GLN A 131 -13.00 13.43 38.44
CA GLN A 131 -12.72 14.87 38.33
C GLN A 131 -13.82 15.71 39.01
N ASN A 132 -15.09 15.36 38.78
CA ASN A 132 -16.22 16.00 39.44
C ASN A 132 -16.16 15.81 40.97
N LEU A 133 -15.76 14.62 41.44
CA LEU A 133 -15.62 14.32 42.86
C LEU A 133 -14.45 15.10 43.50
N LEU A 134 -13.34 15.27 42.77
CA LEU A 134 -12.15 15.98 43.26
C LEU A 134 -12.31 17.50 43.24
N GLY A 135 -13.38 18.02 42.64
CA GLY A 135 -13.66 19.45 42.58
C GLY A 135 -12.72 20.24 41.67
N GLU A 136 -11.92 19.56 40.82
CA GLU A 136 -11.17 20.21 39.76
C GLU A 136 -12.14 20.56 38.63
N SER A 137 -12.68 21.79 38.67
CA SER A 137 -13.53 22.31 37.60
C SER A 137 -12.72 22.38 36.31
N ALA A 138 -13.14 21.58 35.33
CA ALA A 138 -12.86 21.66 33.90
C ALA A 138 -11.94 22.82 33.47
N PHE A 139 -10.64 22.55 33.36
CA PHE A 139 -9.88 23.22 32.31
C PHE A 139 -10.33 22.58 31.01
N ASP A 140 -10.98 23.37 30.17
CA ASP A 140 -11.56 22.98 28.89
C ASP A 140 -10.57 22.12 28.09
N ASP A 141 -10.74 20.80 28.11
CA ASP A 141 -10.11 19.93 27.12
C ASP A 141 -10.90 20.15 25.84
N ASP A 142 -10.27 20.90 24.95
CA ASP A 142 -10.58 21.12 23.54
C ASP A 142 -10.90 19.78 22.85
N SER A 143 -12.12 19.27 23.07
CA SER A 143 -12.62 18.06 22.42
C SER A 143 -13.31 18.45 21.12
N SER A 144 -12.57 19.11 20.24
CA SER A 144 -12.93 19.22 18.83
C SER A 144 -12.86 17.83 18.19
N GLU A 145 -14.00 17.37 17.64
CA GLU A 145 -14.09 16.47 16.47
C GLU A 145 -13.54 15.03 16.61
N ASP A 146 -14.26 14.15 17.29
CA ASP A 146 -14.25 12.71 16.99
C ASP A 146 -15.60 12.01 17.24
N ASP A 147 -16.71 12.68 16.90
CA ASP A 147 -18.00 12.01 16.66
C ASP A 147 -18.09 11.52 15.19
N LEU A 148 -17.12 10.69 14.78
CA LEU A 148 -17.30 9.86 13.59
C LEU A 148 -18.23 8.71 13.96
N THR A 149 -19.53 9.01 13.89
CA THR A 149 -20.66 8.10 13.68
C THR A 149 -20.25 6.74 13.07
N TYR A 150 -19.83 5.81 13.93
CA TYR A 150 -19.70 4.39 13.58
C TYR A 150 -21.03 3.63 13.79
N SER A 151 -22.14 4.38 13.79
CA SER A 151 -23.50 3.87 13.90
C SER A 151 -24.21 4.00 12.56
N SER A 152 -23.79 3.18 11.58
CA SER A 152 -24.69 2.62 10.55
C SER A 152 -23.86 1.73 9.62
N PHE A 153 -23.78 0.43 9.93
CA PHE A 153 -23.79 -0.73 9.03
C PHE A 153 -23.70 -2.02 9.86
#